data_AF-A0A1I7A6G4-F1
#
_entry.id   AF-A0A1I7A6G4-F1
#
_cell.length_a   1.000
_cell.length_b   1.000
_cell.length_c   1.000
_cell.angle_alpha   90.00
_cell.angle_beta   90.00
_cell.angle_gamma   90.00
#
_symmetry.space_group_name_H-M   'P 1'
#
loop_
_entity.id
_entity.type
_entity.pdbx_description
1 polymer ?
#
loop_
_entity_poly.entity_id
_entity_poly.type
_entity_poly.pdbx_seq_one_letter_code
_entity_poly.pdbx_strand_id
1 'polypeptide(L)'
;MGARKRLKAEQLKAEKATTAIAKLKDSPIAPRKMRLVADLVRGVEVNKALNILQHNPKEASKSLEKLLRSAIANWEQKNEDKVLEDETLIVKSIEVSPAGMLKRIQAAPQGRAHRIRKRSNHVTLVVDGVKN
;
A
#
# COMPACT_ATOMS: atom_id res chain seq x y z
N MET A 1 30.15 -14.55 1.19
CA MET A 1 29.52 -13.22 1.33
C MET A 1 30.15 -12.51 2.52
N GLY A 2 30.64 -11.27 2.36
CA GLY A 2 31.33 -10.56 3.45
C GLY A 2 30.44 -10.27 4.67
N ALA A 3 31.05 -10.13 5.85
CA ALA A 3 30.37 -9.93 7.13
C ALA A 3 29.36 -8.77 7.10
N ARG A 4 29.71 -7.65 6.43
CA ARG A 4 28.83 -6.48 6.25
C ARG A 4 27.47 -6.83 5.63
N LYS A 5 27.46 -7.69 4.59
CA LYS A 5 26.23 -8.05 3.87
C LYS A 5 25.33 -8.95 4.72
N ARG A 6 25.94 -9.84 5.51
CA ARG A 6 25.21 -10.69 6.47
C ARG A 6 24.57 -9.85 7.58
N LEU A 7 25.36 -9.01 8.25
CA LEU A 7 24.87 -8.14 9.33
C LEU A 7 23.73 -7.22 8.85
N LYS A 8 23.86 -6.63 7.65
CA LYS A 8 22.78 -5.80 7.10
C LYS A 8 21.52 -6.61 6.78
N ALA A 9 21.66 -7.84 6.29
CA ALA A 9 20.52 -8.71 6.02
C ALA A 9 19.80 -9.12 7.32
N GLU A 10 20.55 -9.40 8.38
CA GLU A 10 20.02 -9.69 9.71
C GLU A 10 19.27 -8.49 10.29
N GLN A 11 19.83 -7.28 10.19
CA GLN A 11 19.15 -6.04 10.59
C GLN A 11 17.82 -5.84 9.85
N LEU A 12 17.81 -5.95 8.52
CA LEU A 12 16.60 -5.79 7.71
C LEU A 12 15.54 -6.87 8.02
N LYS A 13 15.98 -8.08 8.37
CA LYS A 13 15.08 -9.17 8.77
C LYS A 13 14.45 -8.86 10.13
N ALA A 14 15.21 -8.33 11.09
CA ALA A 14 14.71 -7.90 12.38
C ALA A 14 13.69 -6.74 12.25
N GLU A 15 14.01 -5.70 11.47
CA GLU A 15 13.11 -4.57 11.23
C GLU A 15 11.76 -5.00 10.62
N LYS A 16 11.80 -5.95 9.66
CA LYS A 16 10.59 -6.50 9.04
C LYS A 16 9.79 -7.40 9.96
N ALA A 17 10.43 -8.05 10.94
CA ALA A 17 9.73 -8.85 11.93
C ALA A 17 8.83 -7.95 12.78
N THR A 18 9.38 -6.83 13.27
CA THR A 18 8.65 -5.85 14.09
C THR A 18 7.60 -5.06 13.30
N THR A 19 7.93 -4.58 12.10
CA THR A 19 7.07 -3.64 11.37
C THR A 19 5.88 -4.37 10.73
N ALA A 20 4.64 -3.93 10.97
CA ALA A 20 3.46 -4.46 10.29
C ALA A 20 3.33 -3.87 8.87
N ILE A 21 3.47 -4.73 7.85
CA ILE A 21 3.50 -4.32 6.43
C ILE A 21 2.41 -5.09 5.69
N ALA A 22 1.68 -4.40 4.83
CA ALA A 22 0.79 -4.99 3.83
C ALA A 22 1.17 -4.54 2.42
N LYS A 23 1.01 -5.42 1.44
CA LYS A 23 1.36 -5.15 0.04
C LYS A 23 0.27 -5.58 -0.91
N LEU A 24 -0.13 -4.68 -1.80
CA LEU A 24 -0.96 -4.97 -2.96
C LEU A 24 -0.09 -4.96 -4.22
N LYS A 25 0.00 -6.09 -4.92
CA LYS A 25 0.78 -6.24 -6.16
C LYS A 25 -0.14 -6.31 -7.38
N ASP A 26 0.38 -5.86 -8.51
CA ASP A 26 -0.23 -5.90 -9.84
C ASP A 26 -1.69 -5.39 -9.93
N SER A 27 -2.05 -4.37 -9.15
CA SER A 27 -3.38 -3.79 -9.25
C SER A 27 -3.53 -3.05 -10.59
N PRO A 28 -4.64 -3.27 -11.34
CA PRO A 28 -4.85 -2.71 -12.68
C PRO A 28 -5.23 -1.22 -12.67
N ILE A 29 -5.03 -0.54 -11.54
CA ILE A 29 -5.35 0.87 -11.36
C ILE A 29 -4.10 1.71 -11.68
N ALA A 30 -4.31 2.80 -12.40
CA ALA A 30 -3.22 3.73 -12.70
C ALA A 30 -2.65 4.35 -11.40
N PRO A 31 -1.31 4.39 -11.22
CA PRO A 31 -0.69 4.87 -9.98
C PRO A 31 -1.16 6.26 -9.53
N ARG A 32 -1.40 7.17 -10.48
CA ARG A 32 -1.89 8.54 -10.20
C ARG A 32 -3.25 8.56 -9.51
N LYS A 33 -4.17 7.68 -9.92
CA LYS A 33 -5.52 7.58 -9.32
C LYS A 33 -5.45 7.03 -7.90
N MET A 34 -4.56 6.06 -7.67
CA MET A 34 -4.33 5.48 -6.35
C MET A 34 -3.67 6.48 -5.39
N ARG A 35 -2.71 7.28 -5.87
CA ARG A 35 -2.03 8.31 -5.04
C ARG A 35 -3.00 9.32 -4.45
N LEU A 36 -3.97 9.80 -5.25
CA LEU A 36 -4.99 10.74 -4.76
C LEU A 36 -5.73 10.23 -3.51
N VAL A 37 -6.01 8.93 -3.44
CA VAL A 37 -6.69 8.34 -2.28
C VAL A 37 -5.70 8.01 -1.17
N ALA A 38 -4.50 7.53 -1.53
CA ALA A 38 -3.44 7.25 -0.55
C ALA A 38 -3.01 8.49 0.24
N ASP A 39 -2.99 9.66 -0.40
CA ASP A 39 -2.63 10.93 0.24
C ASP A 39 -3.67 11.36 1.30
N LEU A 40 -4.95 10.98 1.16
CA LEU A 40 -5.99 11.26 2.17
C LEU A 40 -5.82 10.45 3.45
N VAL A 41 -5.19 9.28 3.35
CA VAL A 41 -5.08 8.30 4.44
C VAL A 41 -3.71 8.33 5.10
N ARG A 42 -2.72 8.99 4.47
CA ARG A 42 -1.35 9.09 5.02
C ARG A 42 -1.35 9.85 6.34
N GLY A 43 -0.81 9.23 7.40
CA GLY A 43 -0.72 9.84 8.72
C GLY A 43 -2.04 9.91 9.49
N VAL A 44 -3.11 9.34 8.94
CA VAL A 44 -4.42 9.29 9.61
C VAL A 44 -4.49 8.03 10.48
N GLU A 45 -5.21 8.15 11.59
CA GLU A 45 -5.59 7.04 12.46
C GLU A 45 -6.37 5.96 11.67
N VAL A 46 -6.12 4.70 11.97
CA VAL A 46 -6.65 3.55 11.19
C VAL A 46 -8.19 3.55 11.11
N ASN A 47 -8.90 3.83 12.19
CA ASN A 47 -10.36 3.85 12.20
C ASN A 47 -10.93 4.96 11.31
N LYS A 48 -10.35 6.17 11.41
CA LYS A 48 -10.70 7.30 10.55
C LYS A 48 -10.37 7.01 9.08
N ALA A 49 -9.23 6.39 8.82
CA ALA A 49 -8.83 5.97 7.49
C ALA A 49 -9.82 4.96 6.88
N LEU A 50 -10.30 3.97 7.64
CA LEU A 50 -11.33 3.04 7.18
C LEU A 50 -12.62 3.78 6.79
N ASN A 51 -13.07 4.71 7.63
CA ASN A 51 -14.27 5.51 7.35
C ASN A 51 -14.12 6.36 6.08
N ILE A 52 -12.98 7.04 5.93
CA ILE A 52 -12.66 7.82 4.73
C ILE A 52 -12.69 6.93 3.49
N LEU A 53 -12.07 5.75 3.54
CA LEU A 53 -12.01 4.84 2.40
C LEU A 53 -13.38 4.26 2.03
N GLN A 54 -14.19 3.90 3.03
CA GLN A 54 -15.52 3.31 2.80
C GLN A 54 -16.49 4.29 2.14
N HIS A 55 -16.40 5.57 2.48
CA HIS A 55 -17.32 6.61 1.99
C HIS A 55 -16.78 7.41 0.81
N ASN A 56 -15.55 7.10 0.35
CA ASN A 56 -14.96 7.79 -0.77
C ASN A 56 -15.45 7.19 -2.11
N PRO A 57 -16.00 8.00 -3.04
CA PRO A 57 -16.59 7.51 -4.28
C PRO A 57 -15.58 6.95 -5.29
N LYS A 58 -14.26 7.10 -5.05
CA LYS A 58 -13.23 6.60 -5.97
C LYS A 58 -13.11 5.07 -5.85
N GLU A 59 -13.03 4.39 -6.99
CA GLU A 59 -12.84 2.93 -7.05
C GLU A 59 -11.55 2.45 -6.35
N ALA A 60 -10.50 3.27 -6.38
CA ALA A 60 -9.23 2.99 -5.70
C ALA A 60 -9.42 2.78 -4.18
N SER A 61 -10.43 3.39 -3.57
CA SER A 61 -10.71 3.28 -2.14
C SER A 61 -11.06 1.86 -1.74
N LYS A 62 -11.83 1.13 -2.57
CA LYS A 62 -12.19 -0.27 -2.31
C LYS A 62 -10.96 -1.18 -2.22
N SER A 63 -9.99 -0.95 -3.11
CA SER A 63 -8.73 -1.72 -3.10
C SER A 63 -7.87 -1.38 -1.88
N LEU A 64 -7.82 -0.10 -1.48
CA LEU A 64 -7.07 0.35 -0.31
C LEU A 64 -7.71 -0.06 1.00
N GLU A 65 -9.04 -0.10 1.09
CA GLU A 65 -9.77 -0.54 2.28
C GLU A 65 -9.42 -2.00 2.61
N LYS A 66 -9.46 -2.88 1.60
CA LYS A 66 -9.05 -4.29 1.76
C LYS A 66 -7.60 -4.41 2.20
N LEU A 67 -6.71 -3.58 1.64
CA LEU A 67 -5.30 -3.56 2.02
C LEU A 67 -5.10 -3.10 3.47
N LEU A 68 -5.84 -2.08 3.91
CA LEU A 68 -5.78 -1.55 5.26
C LEU A 68 -6.28 -2.60 6.28
N ARG A 69 -7.41 -3.26 6.00
CA ARG A 69 -7.90 -4.39 6.83
C ARG A 69 -6.86 -5.51 6.94
N SER A 70 -6.19 -5.85 5.85
CA SER A 70 -5.10 -6.83 5.87
C SER A 70 -3.90 -6.36 6.68
N ALA A 71 -3.60 -5.06 6.71
CA ALA A 71 -2.50 -4.52 7.49
C ALA A 71 -2.79 -4.55 9.00
N ILE A 72 -4.04 -4.31 9.39
CA ILE A 72 -4.52 -4.45 10.78
C ILE A 72 -4.34 -5.90 11.23
N ALA A 73 -4.84 -6.86 10.44
CA ALA A 73 -4.70 -8.29 10.76
C ALA A 73 -3.23 -8.71 10.87
N ASN A 74 -2.36 -8.21 9.98
CA ASN A 74 -0.91 -8.47 10.07
C ASN A 74 -0.26 -7.84 11.30
N TRP A 75 -0.80 -6.73 11.80
CA TRP A 75 -0.33 -6.07 13.02
C TRP A 75 -0.76 -6.86 14.26
N GLU A 76 -2.02 -7.31 14.31
CA GLU A 76 -2.56 -8.17 15.38
C GLU A 76 -1.74 -9.45 15.51
N GLN A 77 -1.46 -10.15 14.39
CA GLN A 77 -0.64 -11.36 14.39
C GLN A 77 0.79 -11.17 14.89
N LYS A 78 1.32 -9.94 14.86
CA LYS A 78 2.68 -9.63 15.31
C LYS A 78 2.74 -9.17 16.76
N ASN A 79 1.62 -8.74 17.31
CA ASN A 79 1.50 -8.17 18.64
C ASN A 79 0.43 -8.93 19.42
N GLU A 80 0.55 -10.25 19.51
CA GLU A 80 -0.44 -11.14 20.16
C GLU A 80 -0.72 -10.74 21.62
N ASP A 81 0.24 -10.09 22.29
CA ASP A 81 0.13 -9.63 23.67
C ASP A 81 -0.62 -8.30 23.84
N LYS A 82 -0.98 -7.62 22.75
CA LYS A 82 -1.56 -6.27 22.77
C LYS A 82 -2.95 -6.26 22.17
N VAL A 83 -3.88 -5.60 22.85
CA VAL A 83 -5.26 -5.47 22.38
C VAL A 83 -5.36 -4.23 21.48
N LEU A 84 -6.03 -4.38 20.33
CA LEU A 84 -6.22 -3.32 19.34
C LEU A 84 -6.92 -2.08 19.91
N GLU A 85 -7.81 -2.25 20.88
CA GLU A 85 -8.62 -1.19 21.48
C GLU A 85 -7.80 -0.24 22.37
N ASP A 86 -6.70 -0.73 22.95
CA ASP A 86 -5.83 0.06 23.83
C ASP A 86 -4.76 0.84 23.05
N GLU A 87 -4.55 0.51 21.77
CA GLU A 87 -3.50 1.12 20.95
C GLU A 87 -4.06 2.00 19.82
N THR A 88 -3.65 3.27 19.83
CA THR A 88 -3.93 4.16 18.70
C THR A 88 -3.00 3.84 17.53
N LEU A 89 -3.51 3.09 16.56
CA LEU A 89 -2.80 2.75 15.31
C LEU A 89 -2.92 3.87 14.27
N ILE A 90 -1.80 4.16 13.63
CA ILE A 90 -1.73 5.14 12.53
C ILE A 90 -1.17 4.52 11.26
N VAL A 91 -1.62 5.06 10.12
CA VAL A 91 -1.00 4.75 8.82
C VAL A 91 0.32 5.52 8.71
N LYS A 92 1.40 4.92 9.20
CA LYS A 92 2.74 5.52 9.24
C LYS A 92 3.27 5.88 7.86
N SER A 93 3.17 4.95 6.91
CA SER A 93 3.61 5.20 5.53
C SER A 93 2.75 4.46 4.53
N ILE A 94 2.43 5.14 3.43
CA ILE A 94 1.75 4.56 2.28
C ILE A 94 2.44 5.02 1.00
N GLU A 95 2.94 4.05 0.26
CA GLU A 95 3.70 4.26 -0.97
C GLU A 95 3.02 3.60 -2.16
N VAL A 96 2.93 4.33 -3.27
CA VAL A 96 2.34 3.85 -4.52
C VAL A 96 3.37 3.93 -5.64
N SER A 97 3.87 2.76 -6.01
CA SER A 97 4.88 2.57 -7.06
C SER A 97 4.23 2.15 -8.38
N PRO A 98 4.78 2.56 -9.53
CA PRO A 98 4.37 2.01 -10.81
C PRO A 98 4.76 0.53 -10.92
N ALA A 99 3.95 -0.26 -11.62
CA ALA A 99 4.23 -1.66 -11.93
C ALA A 99 4.35 -1.87 -13.44
N GLY A 100 4.37 -3.13 -13.88
CA GLY A 100 4.34 -3.50 -15.29
C GLY A 100 3.22 -2.80 -16.05
N MET A 101 3.50 -2.45 -17.31
CA MET A 101 2.55 -1.75 -18.18
C MET A 101 2.31 -2.53 -19.45
N LEU A 102 1.04 -2.83 -19.73
CA LEU A 102 0.65 -3.45 -20.98
C LEU A 102 0.51 -2.37 -22.07
N LYS A 103 1.11 -2.64 -23.22
CA LYS A 103 1.03 -1.79 -24.42
C LYS A 103 0.00 -2.41 -25.38
N ARG A 104 -0.93 -1.60 -25.88
CA ARG A 104 -1.92 -1.98 -26.89
C ARG A 104 -1.92 -0.94 -28.02
N ILE A 105 -2.29 -1.37 -29.22
CA ILE A 105 -2.42 -0.49 -30.38
C ILE A 105 -3.90 -0.14 -30.54
N GLN A 106 -4.18 1.11 -30.91
CA GLN A 106 -5.49 1.60 -31.31
C GLN A 106 -5.36 2.14 -32.73
N ALA A 107 -6.23 1.67 -33.64
CA ALA A 107 -6.32 2.21 -34.99
C ALA A 107 -6.71 3.69 -34.94
N ALA A 108 -6.03 4.50 -35.74
CA ALA A 108 -6.23 5.94 -35.82
C ALA A 108 -6.42 6.38 -37.28
N PRO A 109 -6.94 7.60 -37.53
CA PRO A 109 -7.18 8.09 -38.89
C PRO A 109 -5.92 8.07 -39.76
N GLN A 110 -6.11 7.98 -41.07
CA GLN A 110 -5.03 8.01 -42.08
C GLN A 110 -4.00 6.87 -41.92
N GLY A 111 -4.46 5.66 -41.58
CA GLY A 111 -3.58 4.48 -41.43
C GLY A 111 -2.59 4.56 -40.26
N ARG A 112 -2.83 5.45 -39.30
CA ARG A 112 -1.94 5.65 -38.14
C ARG A 112 -2.26 4.65 -37.02
N ALA A 113 -1.27 4.38 -36.17
CA ALA A 113 -1.41 3.52 -35.00
C ALA A 113 -1.04 4.29 -33.72
N HIS A 114 -2.02 4.52 -32.85
CA HIS A 114 -1.78 5.11 -31.52
C HIS A 114 -1.52 4.03 -30.47
N ARG A 115 -0.74 4.37 -29.44
CA ARG A 115 -0.36 3.46 -28.36
C ARG A 115 -1.19 3.73 -27.10
N ILE A 116 -2.00 2.77 -26.69
CA ILE A 116 -2.66 2.76 -25.38
C ILE A 116 -1.75 2.07 -24.36
N ARG A 117 -1.59 2.70 -23.18
CA ARG A 117 -0.82 2.18 -22.05
C ARG A 117 -1.77 1.81 -20.91
N LYS A 118 -1.96 0.51 -20.64
CA LYS A 118 -2.68 0.03 -19.45
C LYS A 118 -1.67 -0.09 -18.31
N ARG A 119 -1.75 0.85 -17.36
CA ARG A 119 -0.80 0.99 -16.26
C ARG A 119 -1.31 0.22 -15.04
N SER A 120 -0.41 -0.52 -14.41
CA SER A 120 -0.65 -1.12 -13.10
C SER A 120 0.20 -0.44 -12.02
N ASN A 121 -0.08 -0.76 -10.77
CA ASN A 121 0.68 -0.26 -9.63
C ASN A 121 0.96 -1.33 -8.57
N HIS A 122 1.85 -0.97 -7.64
CA HIS A 122 2.09 -1.67 -6.40
C HIS A 122 1.86 -0.68 -5.25
N VAL A 123 1.16 -1.13 -4.21
CA VAL A 123 0.95 -0.34 -2.99
C VAL A 123 1.61 -1.05 -1.83
N THR A 124 2.41 -0.31 -1.06
CA THR A 124 2.95 -0.77 0.22
C THR A 124 2.38 0.11 1.31
N LEU A 125 1.80 -0.50 2.33
CA LEU A 125 1.20 0.16 3.47
C LEU A 125 1.90 -0.35 4.74
N VAL A 126 2.24 0.58 5.63
CA VAL A 126 2.80 0.29 6.95
C VAL A 126 1.92 0.92 8.01
N VAL A 127 1.52 0.10 8.97
CA VAL A 127 0.79 0.53 10.17
C VAL A 127 1.74 0.43 11.35
N ASP A 128 1.69 1.42 12.23
CA ASP A 128 2.48 1.45 13.45
C ASP A 128 1.65 2.06 14.58
N GLY A 129 1.95 1.67 15.82
CA GLY A 129 1.35 2.27 17.00
C GLY A 129 2.00 3.62 17.29
N VAL A 130 1.21 4.61 17.72
CA VAL A 130 1.78 5.87 18.22
C VAL A 130 2.34 5.61 19.61
N LYS A 131 3.66 5.66 19.77
CA LYS A 131 4.28 5.83 21.08
C LYS A 131 4.31 7.33 21.38
N ASN A 132 3.47 7.77 22.31
CA ASN A 132 3.65 9.08 22.95
C ASN A 132 4.93 9.09 23.78
#